data_AF-A0A3D2JT71-F1
#
_entry.id   AF-A0A3D2JT71-F1
#
_cell.length_a   1.000
_cell.length_b   1.000
_cell.length_c   1.000
_cell.angle_alpha   90.00
_cell.angle_beta   90.00
_cell.angle_gamma   90.00
#
_symmetry.space_group_name_H-M   'P 1'
#
loop_
_entity.id
_entity.type
_entity.pdbx_description
1 polymer ?
#
loop_
_entity_poly.entity_id
_entity_poly.type
_entity_poly.pdbx_seq_one_letter_code
_entity_poly.pdbx_strand_id
1 'polypeptide(L)' 'MVLEKLKHVPDPTYVHQEPLTEFVASLFIAAGMRNHEAKLCAEVLVDADMNGIDTHGVCYNLDL' A
#
# COMPACT_ATOMS: atom_id res chain seq x y z
N MET A 1 -11.60 12.70 -8.29
CA MET A 1 -10.38 12.71 -7.45
C MET A 1 -10.43 11.51 -6.52
N VAL A 2 -9.32 10.82 -6.28
CA VAL A 2 -9.24 9.61 -5.43
C VAL A 2 -9.87 9.84 -4.04
N LEU A 3 -9.73 11.06 -3.49
CA LEU A 3 -10.41 11.51 -2.27
C LEU A 3 -11.94 11.38 -2.26
N GLU A 4 -12.61 11.36 -3.42
CA GLU A 4 -14.06 11.11 -3.50
C GLU A 4 -14.43 9.64 -3.36
N LYS A 5 -13.56 8.72 -3.79
CA LYS A 5 -13.78 7.28 -3.64
C LYS A 5 -13.61 6.83 -2.19
N LEU A 6 -12.69 7.47 -1.46
CA LEU A 6 -12.49 7.25 -0.03
C LEU A 6 -13.70 7.65 0.84
N LYS A 7 -14.62 8.51 0.35
CA LYS A 7 -15.84 8.88 1.08
C LYS A 7 -16.77 7.68 1.37
N HIS A 8 -16.60 6.58 0.64
CA HIS A 8 -17.43 5.39 0.74
C HIS A 8 -16.72 4.24 1.46
N VAL A 9 -15.48 4.42 1.90
CA VAL A 9 -14.78 3.43 2.74
C VAL A 9 -15.33 3.58 4.17
N PRO A 10 -16.10 2.62 4.69
CA PRO A 10 -16.52 2.67 6.09
C PRO A 10 -15.29 2.53 6.98
N ASP A 11 -15.09 3.50 7.87
CA ASP A 11 -14.09 3.48 8.94
C ASP A 11 -12.62 3.33 8.45
N PRO A 12 -12.05 4.35 7.76
CA PRO A 12 -10.66 4.28 7.32
C PRO A 12 -9.72 4.25 8.52
N THR A 13 -8.90 3.21 8.61
CA THR A 13 -7.86 3.10 9.62
C THR A 13 -6.61 3.82 9.18
N TYR A 14 -6.14 4.77 9.99
CA TYR A 14 -4.84 5.40 9.76
C TYR A 14 -3.71 4.43 10.11
N VAL A 15 -2.76 4.26 9.19
CA VAL A 15 -1.54 3.47 9.39
C VAL A 15 -0.31 4.32 9.10
N HIS A 16 0.79 4.04 9.79
CA HIS A 16 2.05 4.75 9.59
C HIS A 16 2.80 4.20 8.38
N GLN A 17 3.43 5.08 7.60
CA GLN A 17 4.17 4.77 6.38
C GLN A 17 5.24 3.68 6.59
N GLU A 18 6.14 3.88 7.56
CA GLU A 18 7.27 2.97 7.78
C GLU A 18 6.80 1.56 8.21
N PRO A 19 5.94 1.40 9.23
CA PRO A 19 5.35 0.10 9.55
C PRO A 19 4.60 -0.56 8.39
N LEU A 20 3.88 0.22 7.57
CA LEU A 20 3.20 -0.31 6.39
C LEU A 20 4.20 -0.85 5.36
N THR A 21 5.30 -0.11 5.12
CA THR A 21 6.37 -0.53 4.20
C THR A 21 7.01 -1.83 4.65
N GLU A 22 7.34 -1.94 5.94
CA GLU A 22 7.94 -3.16 6.51
C GLU A 22 6.99 -4.36 6.43
N PHE A 23 5.70 -4.13 6.73
CA PHE A 23 4.68 -5.16 6.63
C PHE A 23 4.56 -5.69 5.20
N VAL A 24 4.40 -4.81 4.21
CA VAL A 24 4.26 -5.19 2.79
C VAL A 24 5.52 -5.89 2.28
N ALA A 25 6.71 -5.40 2.64
CA ALA A 25 7.97 -6.07 2.30
C ALA A 25 8.02 -7.50 2.87
N SER A 26 7.58 -7.69 4.11
CA SER A 26 7.54 -9.02 4.74
C SER A 26 6.60 -9.99 4.02
N LEU A 27 5.48 -9.50 3.47
CA LEU A 27 4.56 -10.32 2.66
C LEU A 27 5.21 -10.78 1.36
N PHE A 28 5.91 -9.89 0.65
CA PHE A 28 6.62 -10.26 -0.58
C PHE A 28 7.75 -11.25 -0.31
N ILE A 29 8.51 -11.07 0.78
CA ILE A 29 9.54 -12.03 1.19
C ILE A 29 8.92 -13.40 1.48
N ALA A 30 7.81 -13.43 2.23
CA ALA A 30 7.09 -14.67 2.54
C ALA A 30 6.54 -15.37 1.29
N ALA A 31 6.20 -14.60 0.25
CA ALA A 31 5.80 -15.10 -1.06
C ALA A 31 6.97 -15.57 -1.94
N GLY A 32 8.22 -15.48 -1.46
CA GLY A 32 9.42 -15.98 -2.14
C GLY A 32 10.21 -14.94 -2.91
N MET A 33 9.89 -13.65 -2.78
CA MET A 33 10.64 -12.57 -3.41
C MET A 33 11.98 -12.34 -2.68
N ARG A 34 13.03 -11.95 -3.41
CA ARG A 34 14.33 -11.60 -2.79
C ARG A 34 14.17 -10.34 -1.94
N ASN A 35 14.85 -10.28 -0.80
CA ASN A 35 14.71 -9.18 0.18
C ASN A 35 14.81 -7.77 -0.43
N HIS A 36 15.76 -7.54 -1.34
CA HIS A 36 15.94 -6.21 -1.95
C HIS A 36 14.82 -5.84 -2.93
N GLU A 37 14.27 -6.82 -3.65
CA GLU A 37 13.14 -6.62 -4.56
C GLU A 37 11.86 -6.37 -3.76
N ALA A 38 11.65 -7.16 -2.70
CA ALA A 38 10.51 -7.00 -1.81
C ALA A 38 10.46 -5.62 -1.17
N LYS A 39 11.62 -5.13 -0.69
CA LYS A 39 11.74 -3.80 -0.13
C LYS A 39 11.45 -2.71 -1.16
N LEU A 40 12.04 -2.80 -2.35
CA LEU A 40 11.79 -1.86 -3.44
C LEU A 40 10.32 -1.82 -3.85
N CYS A 41 9.68 -2.99 -4.01
CA CYS A 41 8.27 -3.07 -4.36
C CYS A 41 7.38 -2.45 -3.27
N ALA A 42 7.65 -2.74 -1.99
CA ALA A 42 6.91 -2.15 -0.88
C ALA A 42 7.06 -0.63 -0.82
N GLU A 43 8.27 -0.11 -1.01
CA GLU A 43 8.53 1.34 -1.06
C GLU A 43 7.73 2.02 -2.18
N VAL A 44 7.69 1.45 -3.38
CA VAL A 44 6.94 2.01 -4.52
C VAL A 44 5.42 2.03 -4.26
N LEU A 45 4.86 0.95 -3.71
CA LEU A 45 3.42 0.89 -3.42
C LEU A 45 3.04 1.89 -2.31
N VAL A 46 3.81 1.95 -1.23
CA VAL A 46 3.52 2.87 -0.12
C VAL A 46 3.75 4.32 -0.54
N ASP A 47 4.74 4.60 -1.40
CA ASP A 47 4.91 5.94 -1.98
C ASP A 47 3.68 6.36 -2.80
N ALA A 48 3.06 5.43 -3.54
CA ALA A 48 1.80 5.71 -4.23
C ALA A 48 0.66 6.06 -3.25
N ASP A 49 0.52 5.34 -2.12
CA ASP A 49 -0.47 5.66 -1.08
C ASP A 49 -0.20 7.04 -0.44
N MET A 50 1.06 7.35 -0.13
CA MET A 50 1.45 8.65 0.45
C MET A 50 1.15 9.83 -0.48
N ASN A 51 1.13 9.58 -1.80
CA ASN A 51 0.78 10.57 -2.82
C ASN A 51 -0.72 10.54 -3.21
N GLY A 52 -1.55 9.72 -2.54
CA GLY A 52 -2.98 9.61 -2.81
C GLY A 52 -3.31 8.96 -4.16
N ILE A 53 -2.42 8.12 -4.66
CA ILE A 53 -2.58 7.32 -5.89
C ILE A 53 -2.94 5.88 -5.49
N ASP A 54 -4.00 5.72 -4.69
CA ASP A 54 -4.41 4.44 -4.09
C ASP A 54 -4.61 3.31 -5.12
N THR A 55 -4.99 3.68 -6.35
CA THR A 55 -5.11 2.75 -7.50
C THR A 55 -3.80 2.07 -7.91
N HIS A 56 -2.66 2.47 -7.37
CA HIS A 56 -1.34 1.89 -7.59
C HIS A 56 -0.59 1.65 -6.27
N GLY A 57 -1.29 1.81 -5.14
CA GLY A 57 -0.75 1.57 -3.80
C GLY A 57 -1.08 0.18 -3.28
N VAL A 58 -1.01 -0.01 -1.96
CA VAL A 58 -1.18 -1.33 -1.34
C VAL A 58 -2.62 -1.86 -1.42
N CYS A 59 -3.59 -0.96 -1.57
CA CYS A 59 -5.02 -1.27 -1.70
C CYS A 59 -5.49 -1.26 -3.17
N TYR A 60 -4.67 -1.76 -4.09
CA TYR A 60 -5.10 -2.04 -5.47
C TYR A 60 -6.32 -2.96 -5.43
N ASN A 61 -7.45 -2.50 -5.97
CA ASN A 61 -8.69 -3.28 -6.16
C ASN A 61 -9.76 -3.22 -5.06
N LEU A 62 -9.93 -2.06 -4.41
CA LEU A 62 -11.25 -1.73 -3.85
C LEU A 62 -12.21 -1.43 -5.02
N ASP A 63 -12.89 -2.47 -5.52
CA ASP A 63 -14.16 -2.31 -6.22
C ASP A 63 -15.17 -1.71 -5.23
N LEU A 64 -15.15 -0.37 -5.13
CA LEU A 64 -16.20 0.45 -4.53
C LEU A 64 -17.12 0.97 -5.63
#